data_AF-A0A4P5X0S0-F1
#
_entry.id   AF-A0A4P5X0S0-F1
#
_cell.length_a   1.000
_cell.length_b   1.000
_cell.length_c   1.000
_cell.angle_alpha   90.00
_cell.angle_beta   90.00
_cell.angle_gamma   90.00
#
_symmetry.space_group_name_H-M   'P 1'
#
loop_
_entity.id
_entity.type
_entity.pdbx_description
1 polymer ?
#
loop_
_entity_poly.entity_id
_entity_poly.type
_entity_poly.pdbx_seq_one_letter_code
_entity_poly.pdbx_strand_id
1 'polypeptide(L)'
;MIHPRLPFRRTVCLVLACLAVTALAGARVAAADPPAAAAPAAPANDADDDIVRKAQIMNSQRWRRAIFELGEWLAAQQIYTTDEVRRIKASFNRRVAGMSSYELEYLLDDLDSKFKILDTPEAKDARSWVGQYLSAMSDRKRAEVLKDVPDVVTMSASQLQLEIEKIEKTRAALQQRSAAFDQSRQQLVDRAAAARQQTAAAAATAAAQAGAAYSPYRSGGQGGGGKPPFSDVKGSGMSVGAGPFGAYVNFNVGNF
;
A
#
# COMPACT_ATOMS: atom_id res chain seq x y z
N MET A 1 10.05 26.68 35.95
CA MET A 1 10.24 25.29 35.48
C MET A 1 9.73 25.21 34.05
N ILE A 2 10.65 25.21 33.09
CA ILE A 2 10.39 25.30 31.65
C ILE A 2 10.66 23.90 31.08
N HIS A 3 9.64 23.24 30.54
CA HIS A 3 9.81 21.97 29.83
C HIS A 3 10.30 22.24 28.40
N PRO A 4 11.44 21.66 27.96
CA PRO A 4 11.86 21.74 26.57
C PRO A 4 11.01 20.78 25.73
N ARG A 5 10.33 21.33 24.72
CA ARG A 5 9.69 20.56 23.64
C ARG A 5 10.77 20.09 22.67
N LEU A 6 10.99 18.78 22.59
CA LEU A 6 11.87 18.18 21.60
C LEU A 6 11.20 18.17 20.22
N PRO A 7 11.89 18.56 19.14
CA PRO A 7 11.36 18.51 17.78
C PRO A 7 11.33 17.07 17.24
N PHE A 8 10.16 16.68 16.74
CA PHE A 8 9.88 15.43 16.04
C PHE A 8 10.65 15.39 14.70
N ARG A 9 11.91 14.93 14.73
CA ARG A 9 12.70 14.65 13.53
C ARG A 9 12.15 13.38 12.87
N ARG A 10 11.56 13.54 11.69
CA ARG A 10 11.21 12.43 10.77
C ARG A 10 12.50 11.78 10.27
N THR A 11 12.90 10.70 10.92
CA THR A 11 13.96 9.82 10.44
C THR A 11 13.38 8.92 9.35
N VAL A 12 13.58 9.29 8.09
CA VAL A 12 13.44 8.38 6.95
C VAL A 12 14.71 7.52 6.94
N CYS A 13 14.60 6.27 7.41
CA CYS A 13 15.66 5.29 7.26
C CYS A 13 15.76 4.87 5.79
N LEU A 14 16.84 5.32 5.16
CA LEU A 14 17.32 4.98 3.83
C LEU A 14 18.58 4.12 4.01
N VAL A 15 18.50 2.81 3.76
CA VAL A 15 19.64 1.86 3.62
C VAL A 15 19.04 0.57 3.00
N LEU A 16 19.57 -0.17 2.01
CA LEU A 16 20.85 -0.41 1.32
C LEU A 16 20.52 -0.62 -0.18
N ALA A 17 21.26 -0.25 -1.24
CA ALA A 17 22.70 -0.22 -1.55
C ALA A 17 23.39 -1.61 -1.65
N CYS A 18 23.51 -2.15 -2.87
CA CYS A 18 24.75 -2.66 -3.49
C CYS A 18 24.46 -3.69 -4.60
N LEU A 19 24.86 -3.41 -5.84
CA LEU A 19 25.64 -4.37 -6.63
C LEU A 19 26.35 -3.71 -7.82
N ALA A 20 27.66 -3.56 -7.63
CA ALA A 20 28.78 -3.62 -8.57
C ALA A 20 28.63 -3.04 -9.98
N VAL A 21 29.13 -1.81 -10.14
CA VAL A 21 29.65 -1.29 -11.41
C VAL A 21 31.07 -1.84 -11.57
N THR A 22 31.27 -2.80 -12.46
CA THR A 22 32.62 -3.19 -12.92
C THR A 22 32.94 -2.35 -14.15
N ALA A 23 33.84 -1.38 -13.97
CA ALA A 23 34.45 -0.63 -15.05
C ALA A 23 35.51 -1.52 -15.73
N LEU A 24 35.24 -1.98 -16.95
CA LEU A 24 36.30 -2.41 -17.86
C LEU A 24 36.74 -1.21 -18.70
N ALA A 25 37.93 -0.72 -18.36
CA ALA A 25 38.74 0.13 -19.23
C ALA A 25 39.58 -0.76 -20.17
N GLY A 26 39.71 -0.33 -21.42
CA GLY A 26 40.87 -0.66 -22.26
C GLY A 26 40.61 -1.49 -23.51
N ALA A 27 40.49 -0.81 -24.66
CA ALA A 27 41.37 -0.96 -25.83
C ALA A 27 40.75 -0.20 -27.01
N ARG A 28 41.29 0.99 -27.33
CA ARG A 28 41.04 1.63 -28.63
C ARG A 28 41.97 0.97 -29.66
N VAL A 29 41.43 0.04 -30.44
CA VAL A 29 42.06 -0.37 -31.70
C VAL A 29 41.75 0.71 -32.74
N ALA A 30 42.79 1.35 -33.26
CA ALA A 30 42.68 2.19 -34.44
C ALA A 30 42.40 1.27 -35.64
N ALA A 31 41.15 1.22 -36.07
CA ALA A 31 40.74 0.52 -37.28
C ALA A 31 41.02 1.41 -38.49
N ALA A 32 41.71 0.84 -39.48
CA ALA A 32 41.94 1.43 -40.79
C ALA A 32 40.61 1.71 -41.50
N ASP A 33 40.54 2.83 -42.23
CA ASP A 33 39.39 3.20 -43.06
C ASP A 33 39.09 2.10 -44.09
N PRO A 34 37.91 1.44 -44.03
CA PRO A 34 37.45 0.58 -45.10
C PRO A 34 37.05 1.42 -46.32
N PRO A 35 37.25 0.92 -47.56
CA PRO A 35 36.84 1.62 -48.76
C PRO A 35 35.33 1.86 -48.73
N ALA A 36 34.92 3.09 -49.09
CA ALA A 36 33.53 3.50 -49.19
C ALA A 36 32.76 2.54 -50.12
N ALA A 37 32.08 1.56 -49.52
CA ALA A 37 31.11 0.73 -50.19
C ALA A 37 29.92 1.61 -50.57
N ALA A 38 29.58 1.64 -51.85
CA ALA A 38 28.40 2.29 -52.36
C ALA A 38 27.18 1.87 -51.54
N ALA A 39 26.44 2.85 -51.02
CA ALA A 39 25.20 2.62 -50.29
C ALA A 39 24.24 1.80 -51.20
N PRO A 40 23.77 0.61 -50.76
CA PRO A 40 22.73 -0.08 -51.49
C PRO A 40 21.48 0.81 -51.48
N ALA A 41 20.97 1.13 -52.66
CA ALA A 41 19.67 1.78 -52.80
C ALA A 41 18.63 0.95 -52.07
N ALA A 42 17.98 1.53 -51.06
CA ALA A 42 16.90 0.89 -50.34
C ALA A 42 15.77 0.52 -51.32
N PRO A 43 15.21 -0.69 -51.26
CA PRO A 43 14.08 -1.08 -52.10
C PRO A 43 12.85 -0.27 -51.67
N ALA A 44 12.41 0.67 -52.51
CA ALA A 44 11.20 1.46 -52.27
C ALA A 44 9.92 0.60 -52.23
N ASN A 45 9.95 -0.63 -52.74
CA ASN A 45 8.80 -1.53 -52.79
C ASN A 45 8.46 -2.16 -51.43
N ASP A 46 9.42 -2.31 -50.52
CA ASP A 46 9.22 -3.01 -49.25
C ASP A 46 8.30 -2.22 -48.29
N ALA A 47 8.30 -0.89 -48.40
CA ALA A 47 7.45 -0.03 -47.57
C ALA A 47 5.98 -0.10 -47.98
N ASP A 48 5.69 -0.12 -49.29
CA ASP A 48 4.33 -0.25 -49.79
C ASP A 48 3.74 -1.63 -49.47
N ASP A 49 4.55 -2.68 -49.62
CA ASP A 49 4.16 -4.05 -49.24
C ASP A 49 3.88 -4.20 -47.73
N ASP A 50 4.68 -3.55 -46.87
CA ASP A 50 4.47 -3.53 -45.42
C ASP A 50 3.15 -2.85 -45.04
N ILE A 51 2.82 -1.72 -45.69
CA ILE A 51 1.55 -1.00 -45.46
C ILE A 51 0.36 -1.89 -45.83
N VAL A 52 0.42 -2.58 -46.99
CA VAL A 52 -0.64 -3.49 -47.42
C VAL A 52 -0.79 -4.66 -46.44
N ARG A 53 0.31 -5.29 -46.01
CA ARG A 53 0.27 -6.39 -45.04
C ARG A 53 -0.27 -5.93 -43.69
N LYS A 54 0.17 -4.77 -43.19
CA LYS A 54 -0.33 -4.17 -41.96
C LYS A 54 -1.84 -3.94 -42.03
N ALA A 55 -2.35 -3.41 -43.15
CA ALA A 55 -3.78 -3.24 -43.35
C ALA A 55 -4.54 -4.59 -43.34
N GLN A 56 -3.98 -5.64 -43.91
CA GLN A 56 -4.57 -6.99 -43.83
C GLN A 56 -4.61 -7.50 -42.38
N ILE A 57 -3.54 -7.32 -41.61
CA ILE A 57 -3.48 -7.71 -40.19
C ILE A 57 -4.52 -6.91 -39.38
N MET A 58 -4.62 -5.60 -39.57
CA MET A 58 -5.59 -4.74 -38.87
C MET A 58 -7.05 -5.08 -39.21
N ASN A 59 -7.32 -5.61 -40.40
CA ASN A 59 -8.66 -6.07 -40.79
C ASN A 59 -8.95 -7.53 -40.38
N SER A 60 -7.93 -8.26 -39.91
CA SER A 60 -8.08 -9.65 -39.49
C SER A 60 -9.03 -9.82 -38.31
N GLN A 61 -9.60 -11.02 -38.16
CA GLN A 61 -10.39 -11.37 -36.99
C GLN A 61 -9.55 -11.38 -35.71
N ARG A 62 -8.27 -11.81 -35.82
CA ARG A 62 -7.32 -11.87 -34.70
C ARG A 62 -7.10 -10.49 -34.07
N TRP A 63 -6.84 -9.49 -34.90
CA TRP A 63 -6.71 -8.10 -34.44
C TRP A 63 -7.97 -7.60 -33.74
N ARG A 64 -9.15 -7.75 -34.37
CA ARG A 64 -10.42 -7.32 -33.79
C ARG A 64 -10.69 -7.95 -32.42
N ARG A 65 -10.41 -9.25 -32.29
CA ARG A 65 -10.53 -9.98 -31.02
C ARG A 65 -9.57 -9.44 -29.97
N ALA A 66 -8.29 -9.30 -30.28
CA ALA A 66 -7.27 -8.81 -29.35
C ALA A 66 -7.61 -7.38 -28.83
N ILE A 67 -8.10 -6.50 -29.71
CA ILE A 67 -8.51 -5.14 -29.32
C ILE A 67 -9.78 -5.15 -28.46
N PHE A 68 -10.74 -6.02 -28.77
CA PHE A 68 -11.93 -6.19 -27.95
C PHE A 68 -11.57 -6.71 -26.55
N GLU A 69 -10.80 -7.79 -26.45
CA GLU A 69 -10.35 -8.37 -25.17
C GLU A 69 -9.50 -7.38 -24.37
N LEU A 70 -8.61 -6.62 -25.01
CA LEU A 70 -7.87 -5.54 -24.36
C LEU A 70 -8.81 -4.46 -23.80
N GLY A 71 -9.83 -4.09 -24.59
CA GLY A 71 -10.83 -3.09 -24.22
C GLY A 71 -11.67 -3.52 -23.03
N GLU A 72 -12.14 -4.77 -23.02
CA GLU A 72 -12.87 -5.36 -21.91
C GLU A 72 -12.00 -5.50 -20.67
N TRP A 73 -10.77 -6.01 -20.84
CA TRP A 73 -9.85 -6.17 -19.73
C TRP A 73 -9.53 -4.84 -19.04
N LEU A 74 -9.27 -3.77 -19.81
CA LEU A 74 -9.05 -2.42 -19.29
C LEU A 74 -10.29 -1.86 -18.58
N ALA A 75 -11.49 -2.12 -19.11
CA ALA A 75 -12.74 -1.64 -18.50
C ALA A 75 -13.08 -2.36 -17.19
N ALA A 76 -12.67 -3.63 -17.04
CA ALA A 76 -12.86 -4.40 -15.82
C ALA A 76 -11.90 -3.98 -14.68
N GLN A 77 -10.88 -3.16 -14.95
CA GLN A 77 -9.93 -2.73 -13.93
C GLN A 77 -10.52 -1.62 -13.05
N GLN A 78 -10.65 -1.87 -11.75
CA GLN A 78 -11.07 -0.85 -10.79
C GLN A 78 -9.98 0.21 -10.51
N ILE A 79 -8.74 -0.09 -10.88
CA ILE A 79 -7.57 0.75 -10.58
C ILE A 79 -7.40 1.93 -11.56
N TYR A 80 -8.02 1.86 -12.74
CA TYR A 80 -7.93 2.89 -13.77
C TYR A 80 -9.20 3.72 -13.83
N THR A 81 -9.03 5.03 -13.91
CA THR A 81 -10.11 5.95 -14.25
C THR A 81 -10.45 5.86 -15.74
N THR A 82 -11.67 6.27 -16.12
CA THR A 82 -12.09 6.33 -17.54
C THR A 82 -11.14 7.19 -18.39
N ASP A 83 -10.58 8.26 -17.82
CA ASP A 83 -9.62 9.14 -18.50
C ASP A 83 -8.28 8.44 -18.75
N GLU A 84 -7.81 7.66 -17.77
CA GLU A 84 -6.60 6.84 -17.94
C GLU A 84 -6.80 5.77 -18.99
N VAL A 85 -7.92 5.06 -18.98
CA VAL A 85 -8.25 4.07 -20.02
C VAL A 85 -8.26 4.72 -21.41
N ARG A 86 -8.82 5.93 -21.54
CA ARG A 86 -8.77 6.70 -22.81
C ARG A 86 -7.33 7.04 -23.22
N ARG A 87 -6.50 7.50 -22.27
CA ARG A 87 -5.08 7.81 -22.55
C ARG A 87 -4.27 6.57 -22.96
N ILE A 88 -4.48 5.45 -22.28
CA ILE A 88 -3.84 4.16 -22.59
C ILE A 88 -4.20 3.73 -24.01
N LYS A 89 -5.50 3.74 -24.36
CA LYS A 89 -5.97 3.40 -25.72
C LYS A 89 -5.38 4.32 -26.78
N ALA A 90 -5.32 5.62 -26.52
CA ALA A 90 -4.73 6.59 -27.46
C ALA A 90 -3.21 6.37 -27.65
N SER A 91 -2.48 6.10 -26.56
CA SER A 91 -1.05 5.78 -26.60
C SER A 91 -0.78 4.49 -27.38
N PHE A 92 -1.57 3.45 -27.12
CA PHE A 92 -1.50 2.17 -27.82
C PHE A 92 -1.74 2.35 -29.32
N ASN A 93 -2.81 3.05 -29.72
CA ASN A 93 -3.10 3.32 -31.14
C ASN A 93 -1.96 4.09 -31.83
N ARG A 94 -1.34 5.05 -31.13
CA ARG A 94 -0.18 5.78 -31.67
C ARG A 94 1.01 4.86 -31.91
N ARG A 95 1.29 3.92 -30.99
CA ARG A 95 2.36 2.93 -31.16
C ARG A 95 2.08 2.00 -32.34
N VAL A 96 0.86 1.48 -32.43
CA VAL A 96 0.42 0.63 -33.54
C VAL A 96 0.54 1.36 -34.87
N ALA A 97 0.20 2.65 -34.93
CA ALA A 97 0.35 3.45 -36.15
C ALA A 97 1.81 3.53 -36.61
N GLY A 98 2.78 3.57 -35.68
CA GLY A 98 4.20 3.60 -35.98
C GLY A 98 4.87 2.23 -36.18
N MET A 99 4.20 1.12 -35.88
CA MET A 99 4.75 -0.24 -36.04
C MET A 99 4.71 -0.70 -37.50
N SER A 100 5.71 -1.49 -37.90
CA SER A 100 5.71 -2.30 -39.11
C SER A 100 4.71 -3.47 -39.01
N SER A 101 4.43 -4.12 -40.13
CA SER A 101 3.59 -5.33 -40.16
C SER A 101 4.16 -6.47 -39.30
N TYR A 102 5.48 -6.67 -39.30
CA TYR A 102 6.13 -7.70 -38.49
C TYR A 102 6.03 -7.40 -36.98
N GLU A 103 6.29 -6.16 -36.57
CA GLU A 103 6.12 -5.75 -35.17
C GLU A 103 4.67 -5.90 -34.69
N LEU A 104 3.71 -5.68 -35.59
CA LEU A 104 2.30 -5.86 -35.29
C LEU A 104 1.93 -7.34 -35.07
N GLU A 105 2.50 -8.27 -35.82
CA GLU A 105 2.33 -9.71 -35.59
C GLU A 105 2.92 -10.13 -34.23
N TYR A 106 4.14 -9.68 -33.91
CA TYR A 106 4.74 -9.92 -32.60
C TYR A 106 3.91 -9.33 -31.46
N LEU A 107 3.35 -8.13 -31.65
CA LEU A 107 2.44 -7.53 -30.67
C LEU A 107 1.21 -8.40 -30.44
N LEU A 108 0.64 -8.99 -31.50
CA LEU A 108 -0.50 -9.90 -31.38
C LEU A 108 -0.14 -11.17 -30.61
N ASP A 109 1.03 -11.77 -30.87
CA ASP A 109 1.52 -12.93 -30.11
C ASP A 109 1.74 -12.60 -28.62
N ASP A 110 2.29 -11.41 -28.33
CA ASP A 110 2.49 -10.93 -26.97
C ASP A 110 1.16 -10.65 -26.25
N LEU A 111 0.17 -10.05 -26.95
CA LEU A 111 -1.18 -9.85 -26.40
C LEU A 111 -1.87 -11.17 -26.08
N ASP A 112 -1.84 -12.14 -27.00
CA ASP A 112 -2.41 -13.48 -26.77
C ASP A 112 -1.74 -14.17 -25.56
N SER A 113 -0.42 -14.02 -25.42
CA SER A 113 0.34 -14.56 -24.28
C SER A 113 -0.04 -13.87 -22.97
N LYS A 114 -0.18 -12.53 -22.97
CA LYS A 114 -0.64 -11.76 -21.81
C LYS A 114 -2.04 -12.17 -21.39
N PHE A 115 -2.98 -12.33 -22.31
CA PHE A 115 -4.35 -12.72 -21.95
C PHE A 115 -4.39 -14.10 -21.31
N LYS A 116 -3.61 -15.07 -21.82
CA LYS A 116 -3.46 -16.38 -21.16
C LYS A 116 -2.95 -16.26 -19.71
N ILE A 117 -1.96 -15.39 -19.47
CA ILE A 117 -1.45 -15.12 -18.12
C ILE A 117 -2.53 -14.45 -17.26
N LEU A 118 -3.22 -13.44 -17.79
CA LEU A 118 -4.26 -12.69 -17.07
C LEU A 118 -5.50 -13.54 -16.74
N ASP A 119 -5.72 -14.61 -17.50
CA ASP A 119 -6.82 -15.54 -17.26
C ASP A 119 -6.53 -16.57 -16.17
N THR A 120 -5.27 -16.71 -15.74
CA THR A 120 -4.91 -17.55 -14.61
C THR A 120 -5.61 -17.09 -13.33
N PRO A 121 -5.97 -18.03 -12.43
CA PRO A 121 -6.59 -17.67 -11.16
C PRO A 121 -5.68 -16.77 -10.32
N GLU A 122 -4.37 -16.97 -10.38
CA GLU A 122 -3.38 -16.16 -9.66
C GLU A 122 -3.42 -14.71 -10.11
N ALA A 123 -3.48 -14.44 -11.43
CA ALA A 123 -3.59 -13.09 -11.94
C ALA A 123 -4.92 -12.41 -11.56
N LYS A 124 -6.02 -13.17 -11.57
CA LYS A 124 -7.35 -12.68 -11.18
C LYS A 124 -7.40 -12.31 -9.70
N ASP A 125 -6.81 -13.14 -8.85
CA ASP A 125 -6.69 -12.90 -7.41
C ASP A 125 -5.79 -11.71 -7.11
N ALA A 126 -4.61 -11.64 -7.75
CA ALA A 126 -3.70 -10.51 -7.64
C ALA A 126 -4.38 -9.19 -8.01
N ARG A 127 -5.12 -9.16 -9.13
CA ARG A 127 -5.90 -7.97 -9.55
C ARG A 127 -6.95 -7.58 -8.52
N SER A 128 -7.72 -8.55 -8.04
CA SER A 128 -8.76 -8.31 -7.03
C SER A 128 -8.16 -7.75 -5.74
N TRP A 129 -7.05 -8.34 -5.28
CA TRP A 129 -6.33 -7.91 -4.10
C TRP A 129 -5.77 -6.50 -4.26
N VAL A 130 -5.14 -6.16 -5.38
CA VAL A 130 -4.65 -4.79 -5.65
C VAL A 130 -5.80 -3.79 -5.61
N GLY A 131 -6.95 -4.12 -6.21
CA GLY A 131 -8.14 -3.26 -6.16
C GLY A 131 -8.60 -2.98 -4.72
N GLN A 132 -8.73 -4.02 -3.91
CA GLN A 132 -9.10 -3.89 -2.50
C GLN A 132 -8.04 -3.11 -1.71
N TYR A 133 -6.76 -3.41 -1.91
CA TYR A 133 -5.65 -2.74 -1.24
C TYR A 133 -5.63 -1.24 -1.53
N LEU A 134 -5.82 -0.83 -2.79
CA LEU A 134 -5.86 0.57 -3.19
C LEU A 134 -7.14 1.29 -2.72
N SER A 135 -8.27 0.58 -2.61
CA SER A 135 -9.52 1.16 -2.09
C SER A 135 -9.43 1.55 -0.62
N ALA A 136 -8.61 0.86 0.18
CA ALA A 136 -8.38 1.18 1.58
C ALA A 136 -7.46 2.41 1.78
N MET A 137 -6.80 2.88 0.72
CA MET A 137 -5.92 4.03 0.75
C MET A 137 -6.63 5.34 0.42
N SER A 138 -6.13 6.44 0.98
CA SER A 138 -6.51 7.79 0.54
C SER A 138 -6.10 8.04 -0.91
N ASP A 139 -6.85 8.87 -1.63
CA ASP A 139 -6.62 9.15 -3.06
C ASP A 139 -5.21 9.67 -3.34
N ARG A 140 -4.66 10.51 -2.45
CA ARG A 140 -3.27 11.00 -2.56
C ARG A 140 -2.26 9.85 -2.50
N LYS A 141 -2.44 8.90 -1.57
CA LYS A 141 -1.52 7.77 -1.43
C LYS A 141 -1.70 6.78 -2.57
N ARG A 142 -2.93 6.55 -3.00
CA ARG A 142 -3.25 5.75 -4.18
C ARG A 142 -2.55 6.29 -5.43
N ALA A 143 -2.65 7.60 -5.69
CA ALA A 143 -1.99 8.25 -6.81
C ALA A 143 -0.46 8.18 -6.72
N GLU A 144 0.12 8.16 -5.51
CA GLU A 144 1.56 7.98 -5.32
C GLU A 144 1.98 6.53 -5.64
N VAL A 145 1.24 5.54 -5.15
CA VAL A 145 1.52 4.12 -5.43
C VAL A 145 1.33 3.79 -6.90
N LEU A 146 0.28 4.33 -7.55
CA LEU A 146 -0.01 4.10 -8.96
C LEU A 146 1.06 4.64 -9.91
N LYS A 147 1.92 5.58 -9.48
CA LYS A 147 3.06 6.06 -10.31
C LYS A 147 4.09 4.96 -10.56
N ASP A 148 4.24 4.06 -9.59
CA ASP A 148 5.18 2.96 -9.66
C ASP A 148 4.54 1.68 -10.23
N VAL A 149 3.22 1.70 -10.50
CA VAL A 149 2.52 0.58 -11.13
C VAL A 149 2.84 0.60 -12.62
N PRO A 150 3.47 -0.47 -13.14
CA PRO A 150 3.80 -0.55 -14.55
C PRO A 150 2.56 -0.54 -15.45
N ASP A 151 2.67 0.10 -16.62
CA ASP A 151 1.63 0.02 -17.64
C ASP A 151 1.67 -1.35 -18.31
N VAL A 152 0.70 -2.21 -17.97
CA VAL A 152 0.52 -3.58 -18.48
C VAL A 152 0.47 -3.63 -20.01
N VAL A 153 0.01 -2.56 -20.66
CA VAL A 153 -0.04 -2.50 -22.13
C VAL A 153 1.36 -2.35 -22.74
N THR A 154 2.31 -1.79 -22.01
CA THR A 154 3.68 -1.55 -22.47
C THR A 154 4.66 -2.65 -22.11
N MET A 155 4.41 -3.39 -21.04
CA MET A 155 5.22 -4.53 -20.61
C MET A 155 5.12 -5.69 -21.59
N SER A 156 6.06 -6.64 -21.55
CA SER A 156 5.90 -7.95 -22.20
C SER A 156 5.13 -8.93 -21.30
N ALA A 157 4.65 -10.05 -21.87
CA ALA A 157 4.03 -11.14 -21.11
C ALA A 157 4.93 -11.66 -19.97
N SER A 158 6.24 -11.81 -20.21
CA SER A 158 7.20 -12.27 -19.20
C SER A 158 7.34 -11.29 -18.03
N GLN A 159 7.37 -9.98 -18.32
CA GLN A 159 7.42 -8.95 -17.28
C GLN A 159 6.12 -8.93 -16.48
N LEU A 160 4.98 -9.17 -17.13
CA LEU A 160 3.68 -9.23 -16.45
C LEU A 160 3.65 -10.37 -15.42
N GLN A 161 4.18 -11.54 -15.78
CA GLN A 161 4.32 -12.66 -14.85
C GLN A 161 5.17 -12.28 -13.61
N LEU A 162 6.31 -11.62 -13.83
CA LEU A 162 7.18 -11.17 -12.73
C LEU A 162 6.49 -10.15 -11.81
N GLU A 163 5.68 -9.25 -12.36
CA GLU A 163 4.90 -8.30 -11.54
C GLU A 163 3.78 -9.00 -10.76
N ILE A 164 3.12 -10.03 -11.31
CA ILE A 164 2.16 -10.85 -10.57
C ILE A 164 2.85 -11.53 -9.38
N GLU A 165 4.02 -12.15 -9.59
CA GLU A 165 4.78 -12.77 -8.50
C GLU A 165 5.21 -11.77 -7.42
N LYS A 166 5.56 -10.55 -7.82
CA LYS A 166 5.91 -9.46 -6.91
C LYS A 166 4.71 -8.99 -6.10
N ILE A 167 3.52 -8.95 -6.71
CA ILE A 167 2.26 -8.67 -6.00
C ILE A 167 2.01 -9.75 -4.95
N GLU A 168 2.14 -11.03 -5.29
CA GLU A 168 1.94 -12.14 -4.33
C GLU A 168 2.95 -12.09 -3.17
N LYS A 169 4.22 -11.82 -3.45
CA LYS A 169 5.24 -11.60 -2.40
C LYS A 169 4.87 -10.43 -1.48
N THR A 170 4.37 -9.33 -2.06
CA THR A 170 3.96 -8.15 -1.29
C THR A 170 2.75 -8.46 -0.41
N ARG A 171 1.76 -9.18 -0.95
CA ARG A 171 0.59 -9.66 -0.22
C ARG A 171 1.00 -10.54 0.97
N ALA A 172 1.84 -11.54 0.75
CA ALA A 172 2.33 -12.42 1.81
C ALA A 172 3.09 -11.65 2.90
N ALA A 173 3.97 -10.72 2.51
CA ALA A 173 4.71 -9.89 3.45
C ALA A 173 3.79 -8.99 4.31
N LEU A 174 2.74 -8.42 3.71
CA LEU A 174 1.76 -7.61 4.44
C LEU A 174 0.93 -8.46 5.41
N GLN A 175 0.52 -9.66 5.00
CA GLN A 175 -0.20 -10.59 5.87
C GLN A 175 0.66 -11.00 7.08
N GLN A 176 1.93 -11.31 6.86
CA GLN A 176 2.86 -11.63 7.95
C GLN A 176 3.04 -10.46 8.93
N ARG A 177 3.15 -9.22 8.42
CA ARG A 177 3.23 -8.02 9.25
C ARG A 177 1.97 -7.81 10.07
N SER A 178 0.79 -8.04 9.49
CA SER A 178 -0.48 -7.95 10.22
C SER A 178 -0.52 -8.97 11.36
N ALA A 179 -0.18 -10.23 11.09
CA ALA A 179 -0.15 -11.28 12.11
C ALA A 179 0.82 -10.95 13.25
N ALA A 180 2.03 -10.45 12.93
CA ALA A 180 3.00 -10.03 13.93
C ALA A 180 2.49 -8.84 14.78
N PHE A 181 1.81 -7.88 14.14
CA PHE A 181 1.20 -6.75 14.84
C PHE A 181 0.08 -7.22 15.78
N ASP A 182 -0.80 -8.10 15.34
CA ASP A 182 -1.89 -8.64 16.15
C ASP A 182 -1.37 -9.44 17.34
N GLN A 183 -0.33 -10.26 17.14
CA GLN A 183 0.37 -10.96 18.22
C GLN A 183 0.95 -9.97 19.26
N SER A 184 1.60 -8.90 18.80
CA SER A 184 2.16 -7.88 19.70
C SER A 184 1.06 -7.17 20.51
N ARG A 185 -0.10 -6.92 19.90
CA ARG A 185 -1.26 -6.34 20.59
C ARG A 185 -1.83 -7.29 21.64
N GLN A 186 -1.95 -8.57 21.30
CA GLN A 186 -2.47 -9.57 22.24
C GLN A 186 -1.57 -9.67 23.48
N GLN A 187 -0.24 -9.69 23.30
CA GLN A 187 0.71 -9.70 24.41
C GLN A 187 0.56 -8.46 25.33
N LEU A 188 0.31 -7.29 24.76
CA LEU A 188 0.06 -6.06 25.55
C LEU A 188 -1.26 -6.16 26.33
N VAL A 189 -2.31 -6.71 25.72
CA VAL A 189 -3.59 -6.95 26.38
C VAL A 189 -3.44 -7.95 27.53
N ASP A 190 -2.74 -9.07 27.30
CA ASP A 190 -2.50 -10.11 28.31
C ASP A 190 -1.68 -9.57 29.48
N ARG A 191 -0.63 -8.79 29.19
CA ARG A 191 0.18 -8.13 30.21
C ARG A 191 -0.64 -7.13 31.03
N ALA A 192 -1.50 -6.35 30.37
CA ALA A 192 -2.39 -5.42 31.07
C ALA A 192 -3.42 -6.16 31.93
N ALA A 193 -3.96 -7.29 31.46
CA ALA A 193 -4.87 -8.13 32.23
C ALA A 193 -4.18 -8.72 33.48
N ALA A 194 -2.98 -9.28 33.32
CA ALA A 194 -2.19 -9.81 34.43
C ALA A 194 -1.84 -8.72 35.47
N ALA A 195 -1.46 -7.52 35.01
CA ALA A 195 -1.16 -6.39 35.91
C ALA A 195 -2.39 -5.96 36.73
N ARG A 196 -3.59 -5.96 36.11
CA ARG A 196 -4.84 -5.67 36.82
C ARG A 196 -5.16 -6.73 37.87
N GLN A 197 -4.97 -8.01 37.54
CA GLN A 197 -5.18 -9.12 38.49
C GLN A 197 -4.21 -9.01 39.68
N GLN A 198 -2.93 -8.71 39.44
CA GLN A 198 -1.95 -8.50 40.50
C GLN A 198 -2.30 -7.31 41.40
N THR A 199 -2.74 -6.20 40.79
CA THR A 199 -3.16 -5.01 41.54
C THR A 199 -4.41 -5.31 42.39
N ALA A 200 -5.39 -6.02 41.84
CA ALA A 200 -6.59 -6.42 42.56
C ALA A 200 -6.27 -7.37 43.73
N ALA A 201 -5.37 -8.32 43.54
CA ALA A 201 -4.92 -9.23 44.60
C ALA A 201 -4.18 -8.47 45.71
N ALA A 202 -3.26 -7.56 45.36
CA ALA A 202 -2.54 -6.73 46.32
C ALA A 202 -3.49 -5.84 47.12
N ALA A 203 -4.47 -5.21 46.45
CA ALA A 203 -5.50 -4.40 47.11
C ALA A 203 -6.37 -5.24 48.06
N ALA A 204 -6.74 -6.46 47.69
CA ALA A 204 -7.50 -7.38 48.54
C ALA A 204 -6.69 -7.78 49.79
N THR A 205 -5.40 -8.09 49.64
CA THR A 205 -4.53 -8.41 50.79
C THR A 205 -4.32 -7.21 51.71
N ALA A 206 -4.16 -6.00 51.16
CA ALA A 206 -4.03 -4.78 51.93
C ALA A 206 -5.32 -4.47 52.69
N ALA A 207 -6.49 -4.66 52.07
CA ALA A 207 -7.79 -4.49 52.73
C ALA A 207 -7.99 -5.50 53.88
N ALA A 208 -7.57 -6.75 53.71
CA ALA A 208 -7.64 -7.77 54.76
C ALA A 208 -6.73 -7.42 55.96
N GLN A 209 -5.52 -6.91 55.72
CA GLN A 209 -4.60 -6.48 56.78
C GLN A 209 -5.05 -5.16 57.44
N ALA A 210 -5.67 -4.25 56.68
CA ALA A 210 -6.23 -3.00 57.18
C ALA A 210 -7.47 -3.21 58.08
N GLY A 211 -8.03 -4.42 58.15
CA GLY A 211 -9.10 -4.79 59.09
C GLY A 211 -8.73 -4.62 60.57
N ALA A 212 -7.43 -4.43 60.91
CA ALA A 212 -6.97 -4.08 62.25
C ALA A 212 -6.32 -2.68 62.34
N ALA A 213 -6.26 -1.93 61.24
CA ALA A 213 -5.75 -0.56 61.24
C ALA A 213 -6.81 0.37 61.82
N TYR A 214 -6.72 0.58 63.12
CA TYR A 214 -7.41 1.62 63.89
C TYR A 214 -7.30 2.95 63.16
N SER A 215 -8.35 3.36 62.46
CA SER A 215 -8.42 4.70 61.86
C SER A 215 -8.62 5.68 63.02
N PRO A 216 -7.62 6.49 63.41
CA PRO A 216 -7.67 7.31 64.62
C PRO A 216 -8.72 8.44 64.54
N TYR A 217 -9.35 8.63 63.38
CA TYR A 217 -10.49 9.53 63.20
C TYR A 217 -11.85 8.84 63.29
N ARG A 218 -11.90 7.55 63.63
CA ARG A 218 -13.14 6.86 63.98
C ARG A 218 -13.31 6.77 65.51
N SER A 219 -12.87 7.78 66.25
CA SER A 219 -13.20 7.92 67.67
C SER A 219 -14.48 8.76 67.81
N GLY A 220 -15.60 8.09 68.08
CA GLY A 220 -16.76 8.69 68.72
C GLY A 220 -17.74 9.41 67.80
N GLY A 221 -18.94 8.85 67.63
CA GLY A 221 -19.99 9.56 66.91
C GLY A 221 -21.32 8.82 66.84
N GLN A 222 -21.77 8.21 67.93
CA GLN A 222 -23.18 7.89 68.09
C GLN A 222 -23.95 9.21 68.20
N GLY A 223 -24.51 9.67 67.07
CA GLY A 223 -25.32 10.89 67.00
C GLY A 223 -24.52 12.15 66.70
N GLY A 224 -24.50 12.58 65.45
CA GLY A 224 -23.97 13.90 65.09
C GLY A 224 -23.81 14.05 63.59
N GLY A 225 -24.60 14.93 62.99
CA GLY A 225 -24.55 15.30 61.57
C GLY A 225 -23.26 16.03 61.18
N GLY A 226 -22.11 15.36 61.35
CA GLY A 226 -20.80 15.83 60.95
C GLY A 226 -20.69 15.76 59.44
N LYS A 227 -20.93 16.92 58.81
CA LYS A 227 -20.58 17.23 57.43
C LYS A 227 -19.23 16.59 57.03
N PRO A 228 -19.15 15.86 55.90
CA PRO A 228 -17.88 15.29 55.46
C PRO A 228 -16.85 16.42 55.31
N PRO A 229 -15.56 16.17 55.63
CA PRO A 229 -14.52 17.15 55.34
C PRO A 229 -14.64 17.52 53.85
N PHE A 230 -14.63 18.83 53.57
CA PHE A 230 -14.88 19.46 52.28
C PHE A 230 -16.34 19.62 51.82
N SER A 231 -17.37 19.28 52.62
CA SER A 231 -18.77 19.57 52.23
C SER A 231 -19.06 21.06 52.05
N ASP A 232 -18.25 21.92 52.66
CA ASP A 232 -18.39 23.39 52.58
C ASP A 232 -17.56 24.00 51.45
N VAL A 233 -16.82 23.20 50.67
CA VAL A 233 -16.11 23.68 49.48
C VAL A 233 -17.10 23.70 48.30
N LYS A 234 -17.89 24.78 48.23
CA LYS A 234 -18.55 25.20 46.97
C LYS A 234 -17.48 25.68 45.99
N GLY A 235 -16.74 24.76 45.40
CA GLY A 235 -15.67 25.06 44.44
C GLY A 235 -15.68 24.05 43.31
N SER A 236 -15.89 24.54 42.08
CA SER A 236 -15.84 23.84 40.79
C SER A 236 -15.29 22.41 40.86
N GLY A 237 -16.22 21.44 40.89
CA GLY A 237 -15.92 20.04 41.11
C GLY A 237 -15.41 19.37 39.84
N MET A 238 -14.15 18.98 39.85
CA MET A 238 -13.57 18.05 38.88
C MET A 238 -13.93 16.64 39.34
N SER A 239 -14.95 16.02 38.74
CA SER A 239 -15.33 14.64 39.09
C SER A 239 -14.64 13.66 38.15
N VAL A 240 -13.92 12.70 38.73
CA VAL A 240 -13.29 11.61 38.00
C VAL A 240 -14.15 10.36 38.19
N GLY A 241 -14.75 9.88 37.11
CA GLY A 241 -15.56 8.65 37.09
C GLY A 241 -14.87 7.57 36.26
N ALA A 242 -14.99 6.31 36.67
CA ALA A 242 -14.56 5.16 35.88
C ALA A 242 -15.78 4.36 35.44
N GLY A 243 -16.02 4.30 34.13
CA GLY A 243 -17.10 3.52 33.51
C GLY A 243 -16.57 2.36 32.67
N PRO A 244 -17.45 1.49 32.15
CA PRO A 244 -17.08 0.32 31.33
C PRO A 244 -16.34 0.67 30.03
N PHE A 245 -16.31 1.96 29.63
CA PHE A 245 -15.58 2.46 28.47
C PHE A 245 -14.33 3.31 28.82
N GLY A 246 -13.89 3.31 30.08
CA GLY A 246 -12.69 4.02 30.55
C GLY A 246 -12.98 5.08 31.61
N ALA A 247 -11.90 5.72 32.08
CA ALA A 247 -11.98 6.85 33.00
C ALA A 247 -12.34 8.14 32.25
N TYR A 248 -13.32 8.89 32.76
CA TYR A 248 -13.68 10.20 32.25
C TYR A 248 -13.55 11.24 33.36
N VAL A 249 -13.08 12.43 32.99
CA VAL A 249 -13.00 13.59 33.88
C VAL A 249 -14.06 14.57 33.42
N ASN A 250 -15.05 14.81 34.28
CA ASN A 250 -16.09 15.80 34.02
C ASN A 250 -15.72 17.09 34.76
N PHE A 251 -15.49 18.15 33.98
CA PHE A 251 -15.23 19.49 34.50
C PHE A 251 -16.55 20.25 34.53
N ASN A 252 -17.15 20.34 35.71
CA ASN A 252 -18.32 21.18 35.91
C ASN A 252 -17.84 22.62 36.14
N VAL A 253 -17.70 23.35 35.03
CA VAL A 253 -17.49 24.80 35.05
C VAL A 253 -18.85 25.41 35.35
N GLY A 254 -19.10 25.72 36.64
CA GLY A 254 -20.36 26.30 37.07
C GLY A 254 -20.70 27.54 36.23
N ASN A 255 -21.96 27.64 35.80
CA ASN A 255 -22.51 28.84 35.15
C ASN A 255 -22.19 30.08 36.01
N PHE A 256 -21.58 31.07 35.38
CA PHE A 256 -21.42 32.42 35.93
C PHE A 256 -22.75 33.15 35.99
#